data_AF-A0A350BE41-F1
#
_entry.id   AF-A0A350BE41-F1
#
_cell.length_a   1.000
_cell.length_b   1.000
_cell.length_c   1.000
_cell.angle_alpha   90.00
_cell.angle_beta   90.00
_cell.angle_gamma   90.00
#
_symmetry.space_group_name_H-M   'P 1'
#
loop_
_entity.id
_entity.type
_entity.pdbx_description
1 polymer ?
#
loop_
_entity_poly.entity_id
_entity_poly.type
_entity_poly.pdbx_seq_one_letter_code
_entity_poly.pdbx_strand_id
1 'polypeptide(L)' 'MNDFTKINRDFGITIIANMHHVDLALKYATRIIGIRDGLVVFDGPCTEINDDILVKIYGRSLAHNELLGVE' A
#
# COMPACT_ATOMS: atom_id res chain seq x y z
N MET A 1 -12.95 2.23 1.72
CA MET A 1 -12.39 1.42 0.60
C MET A 1 -13.23 0.21 0.21
N ASN A 2 -14.22 -0.22 1.00
CA ASN A 2 -15.06 -1.37 0.63
C ASN A 2 -15.72 -1.23 -0.75
N ASP A 3 -16.07 -0.02 -1.17
CA ASP A 3 -16.68 0.21 -2.48
C ASP A 3 -15.71 -0.09 -3.63
N PHE A 4 -14.44 0.28 -3.49
CA PHE A 4 -13.41 -0.09 -4.47
C PHE A 4 -13.23 -1.61 -4.53
N THR A 5 -13.18 -2.29 -3.39
CA THR A 5 -13.09 -3.75 -3.37
C THR A 5 -14.31 -4.41 -4.04
N LYS A 6 -15.51 -3.89 -3.82
CA LYS A 6 -16.74 -4.36 -4.50
C LYS A 6 -16.67 -4.11 -6.00
N ILE A 7 -16.30 -2.90 -6.43
CA ILE A 7 -16.15 -2.56 -7.84
C ILE A 7 -15.16 -3.51 -8.54
N ASN A 8 -14.03 -3.78 -7.90
CA ASN A 8 -13.04 -4.71 -8.44
C ASN A 8 -13.56 -6.15 -8.55
N ARG A 9 -14.24 -6.65 -7.53
CA ARG A 9 -14.70 -8.05 -7.46
C ARG A 9 -15.97 -8.32 -8.25
N ASP A 10 -16.94 -7.41 -8.16
CA ASP A 10 -18.30 -7.60 -8.70
C ASP A 10 -18.38 -7.16 -10.16
N PHE A 11 -17.58 -6.17 -10.57
CA PHE A 11 -17.60 -5.62 -11.94
C PHE A 11 -16.32 -5.93 -12.74
N GLY A 12 -15.33 -6.59 -12.12
CA GLY A 12 -14.08 -6.97 -12.80
C GLY A 12 -13.18 -5.79 -13.19
N ILE A 13 -13.39 -4.62 -12.57
CA ILE A 13 -12.66 -3.39 -12.92
C ILE A 13 -11.32 -3.36 -12.16
N THR A 14 -10.21 -3.19 -12.89
CA THR A 14 -8.90 -2.97 -12.26
C THR A 14 -8.83 -1.60 -11.61
N ILE A 15 -8.38 -1.55 -10.36
CA ILE A 15 -8.25 -0.31 -9.59
C ILE A 15 -6.78 -0.06 -9.31
N ILE A 16 -6.33 1.14 -9.63
CA ILE A 16 -5.01 1.66 -9.28
C ILE A 16 -5.25 2.87 -8.39
N ALA A 17 -4.70 2.84 -7.18
CA ALA A 17 -4.81 3.94 -6.23
C ALA A 17 -3.42 4.27 -5.70
N ASN A 18 -3.13 5.57 -5.59
CA ASN A 18 -1.97 6.06 -4.85
C ASN A 18 -2.41 6.32 -3.41
N MET A 19 -1.68 5.77 -2.44
CA MET A 19 -2.03 5.87 -1.02
C MET A 19 -0.80 6.21 -0.18
N HIS A 20 -0.97 7.13 0.77
CA HIS A 20 0.04 7.41 1.79
C HIS A 20 -0.05 6.46 2.98
N HIS A 21 -1.25 5.91 3.25
CA HIS A 21 -1.47 4.98 4.37
C HIS A 21 -1.20 3.53 3.98
N VAL A 22 -0.14 2.96 4.54
CA VAL A 22 0.29 1.57 4.31
C VAL A 22 -0.76 0.57 4.75
N ASP A 23 -1.38 0.75 5.91
CA ASP A 23 -2.34 -0.22 6.48
C ASP A 23 -3.55 -0.45 5.58
N LEU A 24 -4.04 0.61 4.94
CA LEU A 24 -5.11 0.51 3.97
C LEU A 24 -4.66 -0.21 2.71
N ALA A 25 -3.44 0.07 2.22
CA ALA A 25 -2.89 -0.65 1.09
C ALA A 25 -2.73 -2.15 1.40
N LEU A 26 -2.22 -2.51 2.58
CA LEU A 26 -2.08 -3.90 3.02
C LEU A 26 -3.43 -4.60 3.18
N LYS A 27 -4.45 -3.90 3.66
CA LYS A 27 -5.78 -4.47 3.88
C LYS A 27 -6.56 -4.70 2.60
N TYR A 28 -6.44 -3.82 1.60
CA TYR A 28 -7.34 -3.82 0.45
C TYR A 28 -6.65 -4.10 -0.89
N ALA A 29 -5.34 -3.88 -1.03
CA ALA A 29 -4.62 -4.12 -2.27
C ALA A 29 -4.20 -5.59 -2.40
N THR A 30 -4.12 -6.07 -3.64
CA THR A 30 -3.57 -7.38 -3.97
C THR A 30 -2.09 -7.30 -4.37
N ARG A 31 -1.65 -6.14 -4.86
CA ARG A 31 -0.28 -5.83 -5.29
C ARG A 31 0.07 -4.42 -4.81
N ILE A 32 1.31 -4.24 -4.34
CA ILE A 32 1.84 -2.95 -3.91
C ILE A 32 3.06 -2.61 -4.76
N ILE A 33 3.14 -1.35 -5.18
CA ILE A 33 4.27 -0.78 -5.89
C ILE A 33 4.85 0.32 -5.01
N GLY A 34 6.02 0.06 -4.44
CA GLY A 34 6.76 0.99 -3.61
C GLY A 34 7.72 1.81 -4.46
N ILE A 35 7.63 3.14 -4.38
CA ILE A 35 8.46 4.06 -5.16
C ILE A 35 9.26 4.94 -4.20
N ARG A 36 10.57 5.05 -4.44
CA ARG A 36 11.47 5.98 -3.75
C ARG A 36 12.48 6.55 -4.73
N ASP A 37 12.74 7.85 -4.64
CA ASP A 37 13.70 8.56 -5.51
C ASP A 37 13.43 8.35 -7.01
N GLY A 38 12.16 8.25 -7.40
CA GLY A 38 11.76 7.99 -8.79
C GLY A 38 11.98 6.56 -9.28
N LEU A 39 12.37 5.64 -8.38
CA LEU A 39 12.63 4.24 -8.69
C LEU A 39 11.63 3.33 -7.98
N VAL A 40 11.23 2.25 -8.67
CA VAL A 40 10.45 1.18 -8.06
C VAL A 40 11.39 0.36 -7.17
N VAL A 41 11.20 0.45 -5.85
CA VAL A 41 11.99 -0.26 -4.84
C VAL A 41 11.30 -1.53 -4.33
N PHE A 42 9.99 -1.65 -4.60
CA PHE A 42 9.20 -2.85 -4.32
C PHE A 42 8.10 -2.98 -5.36
N ASP A 43 7.86 -4.20 -5.83
CA ASP A 43 6.76 -4.54 -6.70
C ASP A 43 6.37 -6.01 -6.47
N GLY A 44 5.26 -6.23 -5.78
CA GLY A 44 4.90 -7.58 -5.36
C GLY A 44 3.54 -7.67 -4.66
N PRO A 45 3.13 -8.88 -4.26
CA PRO A 45 1.91 -9.07 -3.51
C PRO A 45 2.00 -8.39 -2.14
N CYS A 46 0.86 -7.92 -1.62
CA CYS A 46 0.81 -7.27 -0.31
C CYS A 46 1.29 -8.18 0.84
N THR A 47 1.20 -9.51 0.67
CA THR A 47 1.67 -10.51 1.63
C THR A 47 3.19 -10.56 1.78
N GLU A 48 3.94 -10.01 0.83
CA GLU A 48 5.40 -9.94 0.89
C GLU A 48 5.91 -8.66 1.56
N ILE A 49 5.02 -7.71 1.88
CA ILE A 49 5.41 -6.52 2.63
C ILE A 49 5.80 -6.88 4.05
N ASN A 50 6.95 -6.37 4.47
CA ASN A 50 7.46 -6.42 5.83
C ASN A 50 8.08 -5.07 6.20
N ASP A 51 8.46 -4.92 7.47
CA ASP A 51 9.00 -3.67 8.00
C ASP A 51 10.26 -3.21 7.24
N ASP A 52 11.12 -4.13 6.80
CA ASP A 52 12.33 -3.79 6.03
C ASP A 52 11.98 -3.17 4.67
N ILE A 53 10.97 -3.69 3.99
CA ILE A 53 10.47 -3.14 2.72
C ILE A 53 9.82 -1.79 2.95
N LEU A 54 9.05 -1.64 4.05
CA LEU A 54 8.45 -0.36 4.40
C LEU A 54 9.52 0.70 4.67
N VAL A 55 10.58 0.37 5.41
CA VAL A 55 11.73 1.25 5.62
C VAL A 55 12.42 1.60 4.30
N LYS A 56 12.50 0.66 3.35
CA LYS A 56 13.04 0.94 2.00
C LYS A 56 12.15 1.89 1.20
N ILE A 57 10.83 1.78 1.30
CA ILE A 57 9.90 2.65 0.56
C ILE A 57 9.86 4.05 1.17
N TYR A 58 9.71 4.16 2.49
CA TYR A 58 9.51 5.43 3.19
C TYR A 58 10.81 6.10 3.66
N GLY A 59 11.92 5.36 3.71
CA GLY A 59 13.23 5.87 4.11
C GLY A 59 13.39 6.13 5.62
N ARG A 60 12.39 5.77 6.44
CA ARG A 60 12.36 5.98 7.90
C ARG A 60 11.74 4.77 8.58
N SER A 61 12.09 4.55 9.86
CA SER A 61 11.28 3.66 10.72
C SER A 61 9.93 4.35 10.93
N LEU A 62 8.86 3.75 10.40
CA LEU A 62 7.49 4.27 10.56
C LEU A 62 7.14 4.25 12.05
N ALA A 63 6.82 5.41 12.61
CA ALA A 63 6.24 5.48 13.93
C ALA A 63 4.77 5.02 13.87
N HIS A 64 4.26 4.42 14.94
CA HIS A 64 2.88 3.91 15.04
C HIS A 64 1.78 4.95 14.69
N ASN A 65 2.10 6.25 14.72
CA ASN A 65 1.21 7.34 14.32
C ASN A 65 1.08 7.56 12.81
N GLU A 66 2.00 7.06 11.97
CA GLU A 66 1.87 7.17 10.50
C GLU A 66 1.03 6.00 9.92
N LEU A 67 0.81 4.96 10.72
CA LEU A 67 -0.01 3.77 10.42
C LEU A 67 -1.50 4.07 10.59
N LEU A 68 -1.88 4.66 11.72
CA LEU A 68 -3.24 5.09 12.00
C LEU A 68 -3.43 6.51 11.44
N GLY A 69 -4.21 6.66 10.37
CA GLY A 69 -4.54 7.96 9.79
C GLY A 69 -5.39 8.86 10.70
N VAL A 70 -4.80 9.33 11.79
CA VAL A 70 -5.31 10.37 12.67
C VAL A 70 -4.46 11.61 12.44
N GLU A 71 -5.07 12.61 11.79
CA GLU A 71 -4.74 14.02 12.06
C GLU A 71 -5.22 14.39 13.47
#